data_AF-A0A6M1LU71-F1
#
_entry.id   AF-A0A6M1LU71-F1
#
_cell.length_a   1.000
_cell.length_b   1.000
_cell.length_c   1.000
_cell.angle_alpha   90.00
_cell.angle_beta   90.00
_cell.angle_gamma   90.00
#
_symmetry.space_group_name_H-M   'P 1'
#
loop_
_entity.id
_entity.type
_entity.pdbx_description
1 polymer ?
#
loop_
_entity_poly.entity_id
_entity_poly.type
_entity_poly.pdbx_seq_one_letter_code
_entity_poly.pdbx_strand_id
1 'polypeptide(L)'
;MPMTPDEIAHCLNALPWSRREVARRLGVDDAALRKMARGARPVAHNLAAWLRLLAALHGALTPEQREIARAIGCDEGRFVRHPRGVRPLDDEEAALLETLAALHAALPLPVGWRTNAVQPDTDA
;
A
#
# COMPACT_ATOMS: atom_id res chain seq x y z
N MET A 1 -7.19 -16.96 10.96
CA MET A 1 -7.27 -16.17 12.22
C MET A 1 -7.64 -14.72 11.92
N PRO A 2 -8.51 -14.10 12.73
CA PRO A 2 -8.80 -12.67 12.63
C PRO A 2 -7.53 -11.86 12.92
N MET A 3 -7.40 -10.69 12.27
CA MET A 3 -6.28 -9.78 12.51
C MET A 3 -6.50 -9.01 13.80
N THR A 4 -5.47 -8.92 14.63
CA THR A 4 -5.54 -8.17 15.90
C THR A 4 -5.33 -6.66 15.68
N PRO A 5 -5.75 -5.81 16.64
CA PRO A 5 -5.48 -4.36 16.59
C PRO A 5 -3.98 -4.02 16.50
N ASP A 6 -3.13 -4.79 17.18
CA ASP A 6 -1.68 -4.57 17.13
C ASP A 6 -1.10 -4.98 15.78
N GLU A 7 -1.59 -6.08 15.20
CA GLU A 7 -1.18 -6.51 13.86
C GLU A 7 -1.54 -5.49 12.78
N ILE A 8 -2.74 -4.89 12.83
CA ILE A 8 -3.10 -3.85 11.87
C ILE A 8 -2.24 -2.59 12.07
N ALA A 9 -1.95 -2.19 13.31
CA ALA A 9 -1.07 -1.06 13.57
C ALA A 9 0.35 -1.32 13.03
N HIS A 10 0.88 -2.52 13.24
CA HIS A 10 2.16 -2.95 12.69
C HIS A 10 2.16 -2.91 11.16
N CYS A 11 1.13 -3.48 10.52
CA CYS A 11 1.03 -3.46 9.06
C CYS A 11 0.97 -2.03 8.51
N LEU A 12 0.17 -1.16 9.10
CA LEU A 12 0.06 0.24 8.66
C LEU A 12 1.37 1.02 8.82
N ASN A 13 2.16 0.72 9.86
CA ASN A 13 3.46 1.36 10.08
C ASN A 13 4.56 0.85 9.13
N ALA A 14 4.42 -0.37 8.60
CA ALA A 14 5.35 -0.91 7.60
C ALA A 14 5.16 -0.28 6.21
N LEU A 15 3.98 0.30 5.94
CA LEU A 15 3.67 0.91 4.66
C LEU A 15 4.28 2.32 4.55
N PRO A 16 4.68 2.75 3.34
CA PRO A 16 5.13 4.13 3.09
C PRO A 16 3.97 5.15 3.04
N TRP A 17 2.77 4.74 3.47
CA TRP A 17 1.55 5.53 3.38
C TRP A 17 1.05 5.94 4.77
N SER A 18 0.60 7.18 4.87
CA SER A 18 -0.20 7.57 6.03
C SER A 18 -1.49 6.74 6.10
N ARG A 19 -2.07 6.55 7.29
CA ARG A 19 -3.38 5.89 7.44
C ARG A 19 -4.47 6.53 6.57
N ARG A 20 -4.42 7.85 6.38
CA ARG A 20 -5.33 8.60 5.48
C ARG A 20 -5.16 8.19 4.02
N GLU A 21 -3.93 7.98 3.58
CA GLU A 21 -3.61 7.50 2.23
C GLU A 21 -4.06 6.05 2.02
N VAL A 22 -3.86 5.19 3.03
CA VAL A 22 -4.42 3.82 3.02
C VAL A 22 -5.95 3.87 2.89
N ALA A 23 -6.61 4.72 3.68
CA ALA A 23 -8.06 4.91 3.62
C ALA A 23 -8.53 5.36 2.23
N ARG A 24 -7.82 6.34 1.64
CA ARG A 24 -8.09 6.85 0.29
C ARG A 24 -7.96 5.75 -0.78
N ARG A 25 -6.88 4.97 -0.74
CA ARG A 25 -6.64 3.86 -1.68
C ARG A 25 -7.72 2.77 -1.56
N LEU A 26 -8.16 2.51 -0.34
CA LEU A 26 -9.21 1.55 -0.03
C LEU A 26 -10.65 2.07 -0.27
N GLY A 27 -10.82 3.36 -0.55
CA GLY A 27 -12.12 4.00 -0.71
C GLY A 27 -12.95 4.05 0.58
N VAL A 28 -12.30 4.12 1.75
CA VAL A 28 -12.96 4.19 3.05
C VAL A 28 -12.58 5.45 3.83
N ASP A 29 -13.35 5.72 4.88
CA ASP A 29 -13.05 6.77 5.85
C ASP A 29 -11.85 6.39 6.75
N ASP A 30 -10.95 7.34 7.04
CA ASP A 30 -9.87 7.21 8.03
C ASP A 30 -10.42 6.78 9.39
N ALA A 31 -11.64 7.21 9.74
CA ALA A 31 -12.30 6.81 10.98
C ALA A 31 -12.56 5.30 11.03
N ALA A 32 -12.83 4.64 9.90
CA ALA A 32 -13.05 3.20 9.84
C ALA A 32 -11.74 2.44 10.15
N LEU A 33 -10.63 2.83 9.53
CA LEU A 33 -9.32 2.25 9.82
C LEU A 33 -8.89 2.51 11.26
N ARG A 34 -9.16 3.71 11.80
CA ARG A 34 -8.88 4.04 13.20
C ARG A 34 -9.68 3.17 14.17
N LYS A 35 -10.97 2.89 13.90
CA LYS A 35 -11.79 1.99 14.72
C LYS A 35 -11.25 0.56 14.69
N MET A 36 -10.81 0.09 13.52
CA MET A 36 -10.17 -1.23 13.38
C MET A 36 -8.86 -1.32 14.17
N ALA A 37 -7.99 -0.32 14.06
CA ALA A 37 -6.72 -0.25 14.79
C ALA A 37 -6.88 -0.16 16.32
N ARG A 38 -8.07 0.20 16.82
CA ARG A 38 -8.40 0.21 18.25
C ARG A 38 -9.17 -1.02 18.71
N GLY A 39 -9.45 -1.97 17.81
CA GLY A 39 -10.31 -3.13 18.09
C GLY A 39 -11.80 -2.81 18.24
N ALA A 40 -12.22 -1.57 18.00
CA ALA A 40 -13.63 -1.16 18.05
C ALA A 40 -14.43 -1.62 16.82
N ARG A 41 -13.76 -2.18 15.80
CA ARG A 41 -14.37 -2.77 14.61
C ARG A 41 -13.53 -3.97 14.13
N PRO A 42 -14.13 -5.12 13.78
CA PRO A 42 -13.38 -6.22 13.21
C PRO A 42 -12.81 -5.89 11.84
N VAL A 43 -11.65 -6.44 11.52
CA VAL A 43 -11.01 -6.35 10.19
C VAL A 43 -11.53 -7.50 9.33
N ALA A 44 -12.02 -7.19 8.13
CA ALA A 44 -12.44 -8.22 7.18
C ALA A 44 -11.26 -9.11 6.77
N HIS A 45 -11.50 -10.40 6.58
CA HIS A 45 -10.42 -11.37 6.35
C HIS A 45 -9.58 -11.06 5.09
N ASN A 46 -10.23 -10.62 4.01
CA ASN A 46 -9.57 -10.22 2.77
C ASN A 46 -8.70 -8.96 2.95
N LEU A 47 -9.18 -7.95 3.70
CA LEU A 47 -8.39 -6.77 4.03
C LEU A 47 -7.18 -7.14 4.90
N ALA A 48 -7.37 -8.00 5.90
CA ALA A 48 -6.29 -8.48 6.74
C ALA A 48 -5.19 -9.19 5.93
N ALA A 49 -5.59 -10.08 5.01
CA ALA A 49 -4.65 -10.77 4.12
C ALA A 49 -3.89 -9.78 3.22
N TRP A 50 -4.59 -8.81 2.66
CA TRP A 50 -3.99 -7.77 1.82
C TRP A 50 -2.99 -6.90 2.59
N LEU A 51 -3.35 -6.43 3.80
CA LEU A 51 -2.45 -5.63 4.64
C LEU A 51 -1.20 -6.39 5.06
N ARG A 52 -1.32 -7.68 5.41
CA ARG A 52 -0.16 -8.51 5.79
C ARG A 52 0.78 -8.71 4.62
N LEU A 53 0.24 -9.02 3.43
CA LEU A 53 1.06 -9.21 2.25
C LEU A 53 1.80 -7.91 1.91
N LEU A 54 1.09 -6.79 1.87
CA LEU A 54 1.67 -5.49 1.56
C LEU A 54 2.72 -5.06 2.60
N ALA A 55 2.48 -5.29 3.89
CA ALA A 55 3.46 -5.04 4.94
C ALA A 55 4.72 -5.91 4.77
N ALA A 56 4.56 -7.18 4.36
CA ALA A 56 5.69 -8.06 4.09
C ALA A 56 6.50 -7.58 2.87
N LEU A 57 5.83 -7.11 1.80
CA LEU A 57 6.49 -6.53 0.62
C LEU A 57 7.37 -5.32 1.00
N HIS A 58 6.87 -4.45 1.88
CA HIS A 58 7.58 -3.24 2.31
C HIS A 58 8.57 -3.46 3.45
N GLY A 59 8.42 -4.55 4.21
CA GLY A 59 9.27 -4.88 5.35
C GLY A 59 10.71 -5.24 4.96
N ALA A 60 10.94 -5.65 3.71
CA ALA A 60 12.28 -5.94 3.17
C ALA A 60 13.09 -4.68 2.81
N LEU A 61 12.44 -3.51 2.73
CA LEU A 61 13.07 -2.27 2.29
C LEU A 61 13.62 -1.47 3.49
N THR A 62 14.75 -0.80 3.28
CA THR A 62 15.21 0.26 4.19
C THR A 62 14.28 1.48 4.13
N PRO A 63 14.32 2.40 5.11
CA PRO A 63 13.56 3.65 5.03
C PRO A 63 13.86 4.46 3.76
N GLU A 64 15.12 4.56 3.36
CA GLU A 64 15.54 5.26 2.14
C GLU A 64 14.96 4.59 0.89
N GLN A 65 15.05 3.25 0.80
CA GLN A 65 14.49 2.51 -0.33
C GLN A 65 12.97 2.69 -0.44
N ARG A 66 12.24 2.80 0.69
CA ARG A 66 10.79 3.12 0.67
C ARG A 66 10.52 4.52 0.12
N GLU A 67 11.32 5.52 0.48
CA GLU A 67 11.19 6.88 -0.04
C GLU A 67 11.45 6.93 -1.55
N ILE A 68 12.50 6.24 -2.01
CA ILE A 68 12.81 6.07 -3.42
C ILE A 68 11.68 5.35 -4.16
N ALA A 69 11.24 4.20 -3.66
CA ALA A 69 10.15 3.41 -4.24
C ALA A 69 8.89 4.26 -4.45
N ARG A 70 8.55 5.07 -3.45
CA ARG A 70 7.43 6.01 -3.52
C ARG A 70 7.67 7.11 -4.56
N ALA A 71 8.86 7.69 -4.60
CA ALA A 71 9.20 8.76 -5.54
C ALA A 71 9.15 8.31 -7.01
N ILE A 72 9.51 7.05 -7.29
CA ILE A 72 9.53 6.50 -8.64
C ILE A 72 8.23 5.77 -9.04
N GLY A 73 7.29 5.64 -8.11
CA GLY A 73 5.95 5.10 -8.36
C GLY A 73 5.80 3.59 -8.22
N CYS A 74 6.71 2.88 -7.54
CA CYS A 74 6.60 1.43 -7.29
C CYS A 74 5.28 1.08 -6.59
N ASP A 75 4.83 1.95 -5.68
CA ASP A 75 3.55 1.86 -4.97
C ASP A 75 2.30 1.93 -5.86
N GLU A 76 2.47 2.32 -7.11
CA GLU A 76 1.42 2.40 -8.13
C GLU A 76 1.61 1.34 -9.21
N GLY A 77 2.51 0.38 -8.97
CA GLY A 77 2.87 -0.66 -9.94
C GLY A 77 3.74 -0.18 -11.10
N ARG A 78 4.41 0.98 -10.95
CA ARG A 78 5.28 1.56 -11.98
C ARG A 78 6.73 1.55 -11.53
N PHE A 79 7.64 1.41 -12.47
CA PHE A 79 9.07 1.50 -12.20
C PHE A 79 9.77 2.37 -13.24
N VAL A 80 10.72 3.20 -12.79
CA VAL A 80 11.55 4.04 -13.65
C VAL A 80 13.00 3.80 -13.27
N ARG A 81 13.81 3.24 -14.18
CA ARG A 81 15.22 2.90 -13.92
C ARG A 81 16.09 4.12 -13.62
N HIS A 82 15.78 5.25 -14.27
CA HIS A 82 16.54 6.50 -14.17
C HIS A 82 15.62 7.68 -13.80
N PRO A 83 15.12 7.72 -12.54
CA PRO A 83 14.23 8.78 -12.08
C PRO A 83 14.96 10.12 -11.96
N ARG A 84 14.25 11.22 -12.26
CA ARG A 84 14.76 12.57 -11.97
C ARG A 84 14.56 12.90 -10.49
N GLY A 85 15.55 13.56 -9.88
CA GLY A 85 15.45 14.02 -8.48
C GLY A 85 15.69 12.93 -7.42
N VAL A 86 16.12 11.74 -7.84
CA VAL A 86 16.56 10.66 -6.94
C VAL A 86 17.99 10.29 -7.34
N ARG A 87 18.78 9.80 -6.37
CA ARG A 87 20.13 9.29 -6.67
C ARG A 87 20.08 8.11 -7.65
N PRO A 88 21.17 7.84 -8.39
CA PRO A 88 21.28 6.62 -9.17
C PRO A 88 21.08 5.37 -8.29
N LEU A 89 20.36 4.39 -8.85
CA LEU A 89 20.18 3.07 -8.25
C LEU A 89 21.23 2.13 -8.82
N ASP A 90 21.88 1.35 -7.97
CA ASP A 90 22.66 0.20 -8.45
C ASP A 90 21.73 -0.90 -9.03
N ASP A 91 22.30 -1.96 -9.58
CA ASP A 91 21.53 -3.00 -10.26
C ASP A 91 20.71 -3.86 -9.30
N GLU A 92 21.20 -4.09 -8.07
CA GLU A 92 20.48 -4.86 -7.05
C GLU A 92 19.26 -4.09 -6.54
N GLU A 93 19.44 -2.81 -6.23
CA GLU A 93 18.37 -1.92 -5.81
C GLU A 93 17.35 -1.72 -6.92
N ALA A 94 17.79 -1.57 -8.17
CA ALA A 94 16.88 -1.47 -9.31
C ALA A 94 16.02 -2.74 -9.46
N ALA A 95 16.64 -3.93 -9.39
CA ALA A 95 15.92 -5.19 -9.48
C ALA A 95 14.92 -5.38 -8.32
N LEU A 96 15.30 -4.99 -7.11
CA LEU A 96 14.43 -5.01 -5.93
C LEU A 96 13.21 -4.10 -6.13
N LEU A 97 13.41 -2.86 -6.56
CA LEU A 97 12.34 -1.88 -6.74
C LEU A 97 11.45 -2.18 -7.95
N GLU A 98 12.00 -2.76 -9.00
CA GLU A 98 11.23 -3.29 -10.13
C GLU A 98 10.34 -4.45 -9.70
N THR A 99 10.89 -5.38 -8.91
CA THR A 99 10.12 -6.49 -8.32
C THR A 99 9.01 -5.97 -7.41
N LEU A 100 9.29 -4.97 -6.58
CA LEU A 100 8.29 -4.33 -5.74
C LEU A 100 7.15 -3.72 -6.57
N ALA A 101 7.48 -3.02 -7.67
CA ALA A 101 6.48 -2.47 -8.57
C ALA A 101 5.62 -3.56 -9.21
N ALA A 102 6.23 -4.64 -9.70
CA ALA A 102 5.50 -5.79 -10.25
C ALA A 102 4.55 -6.42 -9.21
N LEU A 103 4.98 -6.52 -7.95
CA LEU A 103 4.17 -7.06 -6.86
C LEU A 103 2.99 -6.14 -6.51
N HIS A 104 3.18 -4.82 -6.52
CA HIS A 104 2.07 -3.87 -6.39
C HIS A 104 1.07 -3.96 -7.55
N ALA A 105 1.57 -4.10 -8.79
CA ALA A 105 0.71 -4.28 -9.96
C ALA A 105 -0.09 -5.58 -9.91
N ALA A 106 0.50 -6.65 -9.36
CA ALA A 106 -0.12 -7.97 -9.21
C ALA A 106 -1.04 -8.09 -7.99
N LEU A 107 -1.00 -7.12 -7.05
CA LEU A 107 -1.79 -7.12 -5.83
C LEU A 107 -2.97 -6.14 -5.93
N PRO A 108 -4.09 -6.54 -6.55
CA PRO A 108 -5.26 -5.69 -6.63
C PRO A 108 -5.81 -5.38 -5.23
N LEU A 109 -6.59 -4.30 -5.13
CA LEU A 109 -7.30 -4.00 -3.90
C LEU A 109 -8.18 -5.18 -3.46
N PRO A 110 -8.34 -5.40 -2.15
CA PRO A 110 -9.19 -6.47 -1.66
C PRO A 110 -10.63 -6.27 -2.16
N VAL A 111 -11.26 -7.35 -2.62
CA VAL A 111 -12.63 -7.32 -3.16
C VAL A 111 -13.59 -6.58 -2.21
N GLY A 112 -14.39 -5.66 -2.76
CA GLY A 112 -15.33 -4.83 -2.00
C GLY A 112 -14.72 -3.52 -1.45
N TRP A 113 -13.42 -3.29 -1.66
CA TRP A 113 -12.72 -2.04 -1.34
C TRP A 113 -12.37 -1.36 -2.65
N ARG A 114 -13.21 -0.42 -3.10
CA ARG A 114 -13.06 0.24 -4.40
C ARG A 114 -12.16 1.47 -4.26
N THR A 115 -11.20 1.66 -5.17
CA THR A 115 -10.83 3.02 -5.56
C THR A 115 -12.10 3.66 -6.11
N ASN A 116 -12.43 4.89 -5.70
CA ASN A 116 -13.25 5.75 -6.54
C ASN A 116 -12.48 5.95 -7.87
N ALA A 117 -12.58 4.99 -8.77
CA ALA A 117 -12.58 5.30 -10.18
C ALA A 117 -13.81 6.18 -10.31
N VAL A 118 -13.58 7.44 -10.68
CA VAL A 118 -14.59 8.36 -11.20
C VAL A 118 -15.64 7.52 -11.91
N GLN A 119 -16.84 7.42 -11.35
CA GLN A 119 -17.99 7.07 -12.18
C GLN A 119 -18.02 8.17 -13.24
N PRO A 120 -17.90 7.88 -14.55
CA PRO A 120 -18.33 8.89 -15.51
C PRO A 120 -19.78 9.20 -15.13
N ASP A 121 -20.04 10.46 -14.82
CA ASP A 121 -21.40 10.97 -14.64
C ASP A 121 -22.18 10.48 -15.85
N THR A 122 -23.03 9.48 -15.62
CA THR A 122 -24.02 9.07 -16.59
C THR A 122 -25.17 10.03 -16.39
N ASP A 123 -24.94 11.29 -16.78
CA ASP A 123 -26.00 12.26 -16.92
C ASP A 123 -26.77 11.92 -18.22
N ALA A 124 -28.00 11.49 -17.97
CA ALA A 124 -29.25 11.75 -18.70
C ALA A 124 -29.24 11.81 -20.24
#